data_AF-A0AAN7HQZ9-F1
#
_entry.id   AF-A0AAN7HQZ9-F1
#
_cell.length_a   1.000
_cell.length_b   1.000
_cell.length_c   1.000
_cell.angle_alpha   90.00
_cell.angle_beta   90.00
_cell.angle_gamma   90.00
#
_symmetry.space_group_name_H-M   'P 1'
#
loop_
_entity.id
_entity.type
_entity.pdbx_description
1 polymer ?
#
loop_
_entity_poly.entity_id
_entity_poly.type
_entity_poly.pdbx_seq_one_letter_code
_entity_poly.pdbx_strand_id
1 'polypeptide(L)'
;MPATENLPIPHDINVMLIATTNSSNPAMAACCAPNLARLVEGCYQWCEIPRRFFDEAEAGNRDRNWNEVKDAVQRATGDCLRINGRNLNESRIQGWAFNSAAAASAGSIKAFGLWALLVLPGLTYAL
;
A
#
# COMPACT_ATOMS: atom_id res chain seq x y z
N MET A 1 7.74 16.73 15.58
CA MET A 1 8.04 15.38 15.06
C MET A 1 8.78 15.56 13.75
N PRO A 2 9.90 14.88 13.50
CA PRO A 2 10.52 14.92 12.19
C PRO A 2 9.53 14.36 11.17
N ALA A 3 9.43 14.99 9.99
CA ALA A 3 8.66 14.45 8.90
C ALA A 3 9.23 13.07 8.54
N THR A 4 8.37 12.14 8.14
CA THR A 4 8.75 10.84 7.57
C THR A 4 9.76 10.98 6.42
N GLU A 5 9.76 12.14 5.76
CA GLU A 5 10.68 12.56 4.69
C GLU A 5 12.14 12.72 5.14
N ASN A 6 12.40 12.88 6.45
CA ASN A 6 13.74 13.02 7.00
C ASN A 6 14.31 11.71 7.57
N LEU A 7 13.52 10.63 7.58
CA LEU A 7 13.98 9.32 8.05
C LEU A 7 14.60 8.54 6.89
N PRO A 8 15.68 7.77 7.11
CA PRO A 8 16.30 6.93 6.07
C PRO A 8 15.45 5.68 5.82
N ILE A 9 14.24 5.88 5.30
CA ILE A 9 13.23 4.87 5.01
C ILE A 9 12.91 4.99 3.52
N PRO A 10 12.76 3.87 2.80
CA PRO A 10 12.45 3.94 1.38
C PRO A 10 11.11 4.65 1.13
N HIS A 11 11.12 5.64 0.22
CA HIS A 11 9.94 6.46 -0.13
C HIS A 11 9.18 5.94 -1.35
N ASP A 12 9.72 4.90 -2.00
CA ASP A 12 9.18 4.22 -3.17
C ASP A 12 8.16 3.13 -2.82
N ILE A 13 7.96 2.84 -1.53
CA ILE A 13 7.08 1.78 -1.02
C ILE A 13 6.04 2.34 -0.05
N ASN A 14 4.98 1.57 0.17
CA ASN A 14 3.97 1.89 1.16
C ASN A 14 4.40 1.39 2.54
N VAL A 15 4.60 2.29 3.50
CA VAL A 15 5.12 1.95 4.82
C VAL A 15 4.23 2.48 5.93
N MET A 16 4.17 1.72 7.03
CA MET A 16 3.63 2.19 8.31
C MET A 16 4.76 2.40 9.30
N LEU A 17 4.65 3.45 10.11
CA LEU A 17 5.68 3.81 11.08
C LEU A 17 5.12 4.03 12.47
N ILE A 18 5.88 3.54 13.43
CA ILE A 18 5.54 3.61 14.83
C ILE A 18 6.71 4.18 15.62
N ALA A 19 6.43 5.07 16.58
CA ALA A 19 7.43 5.40 17.59
C ALA A 19 7.57 4.23 18.55
N THR A 20 8.79 3.74 18.73
CA THR A 20 9.16 2.73 19.71
C THR A 20 10.67 2.67 19.85
N THR A 21 11.15 2.37 21.06
CA THR A 21 12.55 2.05 21.33
C THR A 21 12.82 0.54 21.23
N ASN A 22 11.79 -0.28 21.05
CA ASN A 22 11.89 -1.74 21.02
C ASN A 22 11.88 -2.23 19.57
N SER A 23 13.01 -2.78 19.11
CA SER A 23 13.13 -3.39 17.77
C SER A 23 12.23 -4.62 17.56
N SER A 24 11.72 -5.21 18.63
CA SER A 24 10.85 -6.40 18.60
C SER A 24 9.46 -6.10 19.17
N ASN A 25 8.84 -5.00 18.75
CA ASN A 25 7.45 -4.73 19.12
C ASN A 25 6.53 -5.84 18.56
N PRO A 26 5.87 -6.64 19.41
CA PRO A 26 5.08 -7.79 18.96
C PRO A 26 3.88 -7.37 18.09
N ALA A 27 3.29 -6.20 18.34
CA ALA A 27 2.21 -5.69 17.52
C ALA A 27 2.68 -5.34 16.11
N MET A 28 3.86 -4.72 16.00
CA MET A 28 4.45 -4.41 14.69
C MET A 28 4.82 -5.69 13.96
N ALA A 29 5.43 -6.67 14.65
CA ALA A 29 5.77 -7.96 14.04
C ALA A 29 4.53 -8.70 13.51
N ALA A 30 3.44 -8.72 14.28
CA ALA A 30 2.18 -9.35 13.87
C ALA A 30 1.54 -8.66 12.66
N CYS A 31 1.47 -7.32 12.68
CA CYS A 31 0.80 -6.56 11.63
C CYS A 31 1.61 -6.42 10.35
N CYS A 32 2.94 -6.48 10.46
CA CYS A 32 3.84 -6.40 9.32
C CYS A 32 4.14 -7.76 8.68
N ALA A 33 3.93 -8.89 9.38
CA ALA A 33 4.20 -10.21 8.80
C ALA A 33 3.52 -10.37 7.43
N PRO A 34 4.18 -10.93 6.40
CA PRO A 34 5.51 -11.54 6.40
C PRO A 34 6.67 -10.54 6.29
N ASN A 35 6.41 -9.26 6.11
CA ASN A 35 7.44 -8.24 5.98
C ASN A 35 8.11 -7.98 7.34
N LEU A 36 9.44 -7.88 7.33
CA LEU A 36 10.22 -7.63 8.53
C LEU A 36 10.11 -6.16 8.94
N ALA A 37 9.72 -5.93 10.19
CA ALA A 37 9.74 -4.60 10.77
C ALA A 37 11.17 -4.22 11.16
N ARG A 38 11.61 -3.02 10.76
CA ARG A 38 12.98 -2.52 10.95
C ARG A 38 12.98 -1.32 11.89
N LEU A 39 13.98 -1.25 12.76
CA LEU A 39 14.21 -0.08 13.60
C LEU A 39 15.07 0.94 12.84
N VAL A 40 14.69 2.21 12.91
CA VAL A 40 15.42 3.33 12.34
C VAL A 40 15.66 4.37 13.44
N GLU A 41 16.90 4.84 13.52
CA GLU A 41 17.37 5.84 14.50
C GLU A 41 17.08 5.49 15.98
N GLY A 42 16.84 4.22 16.29
CA GLY A 42 16.57 3.76 17.67
C GLY A 42 15.22 4.21 18.25
N CYS A 43 14.44 4.99 17.51
CA CYS A 43 13.23 5.66 18.01
C CYS A 43 11.97 5.30 17.22
N TYR A 44 12.14 4.77 16.00
CA TYR A 44 11.03 4.44 15.12
C TYR A 44 11.20 3.03 14.59
N GLN A 45 10.11 2.28 14.59
CA GLN A 45 10.03 1.03 13.87
C GLN A 45 9.11 1.22 12.67
N TRP A 46 9.51 0.72 11.52
CA TRP A 46 8.75 0.81 10.29
C TRP A 46 8.69 -0.54 9.60
N CYS A 47 7.71 -0.72 8.72
CA CYS A 47 7.67 -1.86 7.83
C CYS A 47 6.91 -1.50 6.56
N GLU A 48 7.20 -2.23 5.49
CA GLU A 48 6.35 -2.22 4.30
C GLU A 48 4.99 -2.82 4.65
N ILE A 49 3.91 -2.12 4.31
CA ILE A 49 2.55 -2.54 4.57
C ILE A 49 2.26 -3.80 3.74
N PRO A 50 1.88 -4.92 4.38
CA PRO A 50 1.56 -6.15 3.66
C PRO A 50 0.44 -5.96 2.63
N ARG A 51 0.60 -6.60 1.46
CA ARG A 51 -0.33 -6.48 0.34
C ARG A 51 -1.78 -6.83 0.69
N ARG A 52 -1.99 -7.77 1.62
CA ARG A 52 -3.32 -8.16 2.12
C ARG A 52 -4.21 -6.99 2.51
N PHE A 53 -3.63 -5.93 3.11
CA PHE A 53 -4.41 -4.76 3.52
C PHE A 53 -4.90 -3.95 2.32
N PHE A 54 -4.11 -3.92 1.24
CA PHE A 54 -4.51 -3.30 -0.03
C PHE A 54 -5.53 -4.16 -0.76
N ASP A 55 -5.31 -5.47 -0.84
CA ASP A 55 -6.22 -6.40 -1.51
C ASP A 55 -7.62 -6.37 -0.87
N GLU A 56 -7.71 -6.34 0.47
CA GLU A 56 -8.96 -6.20 1.22
C GLU A 56 -9.62 -4.82 1.00
N ALA A 57 -8.83 -3.74 0.98
CA ALA A 57 -9.33 -2.40 0.75
C ALA A 57 -9.84 -2.21 -0.69
N GLU A 58 -9.15 -2.78 -1.68
CA GLU A 58 -9.53 -2.74 -3.09
C GLU A 58 -10.78 -3.57 -3.37
N ALA A 59 -10.93 -4.73 -2.71
CA ALA A 59 -12.14 -5.54 -2.82
C ALA A 59 -13.41 -4.79 -2.36
N GLY A 60 -13.28 -3.89 -1.39
CA GLY A 60 -14.35 -3.00 -0.95
C GLY A 60 -14.56 -1.75 -1.81
N ASN A 61 -13.63 -1.44 -2.72
CA ASN A 61 -13.58 -0.19 -3.46
C ASN A 61 -14.03 -0.36 -4.91
N ARG A 62 -15.34 -0.17 -5.14
CA ARG A 62 -15.96 -0.30 -6.47
C ARG A 62 -15.47 0.74 -7.48
N ASP A 63 -15.12 1.93 -7.01
CA ASP A 63 -14.78 3.07 -7.86
C ASP A 63 -13.27 3.19 -8.14
N ARG A 64 -12.45 2.25 -7.63
CA ARG A 64 -10.98 2.25 -7.69
C ARG A 64 -10.37 3.59 -7.29
N ASN A 65 -11.00 4.28 -6.34
CA ASN A 65 -10.52 5.54 -5.82
C ASN A 65 -9.33 5.28 -4.87
N TRP A 66 -8.11 5.60 -5.32
CA TRP A 66 -6.90 5.37 -4.54
C TRP A 66 -6.89 6.08 -3.18
N ASN A 67 -7.59 7.21 -3.04
CA ASN A 67 -7.69 7.88 -1.73
C ASN A 67 -8.49 7.05 -0.72
N GLU A 68 -9.58 6.42 -1.16
CA GLU A 68 -10.37 5.53 -0.32
C GLU A 68 -9.62 4.24 0.05
N VAL A 69 -8.81 3.70 -0.87
CA VAL A 69 -7.93 2.56 -0.57
C VAL A 69 -6.94 2.92 0.53
N LYS A 70 -6.28 4.07 0.43
CA LYS A 70 -5.33 4.53 1.46
C LYS A 70 -6.02 4.67 2.82
N ASP A 71 -7.20 5.29 2.88
CA ASP A 71 -7.95 5.47 4.13
C ASP A 71 -8.40 4.13 4.74
N ALA A 72 -8.76 3.15 3.92
CA ALA A 72 -9.09 1.80 4.38
C ALA A 72 -7.86 1.06 4.91
N VAL A 73 -6.72 1.14 4.21
CA VAL A 73 -5.45 0.54 4.63
C VAL A 73 -4.94 1.15 5.92
N GLN A 74 -5.02 2.48 6.07
CA GLN A 74 -4.65 3.18 7.31
C GLN A 74 -5.47 2.67 8.49
N ARG A 75 -6.79 2.55 8.32
CA ARG A 75 -7.69 2.02 9.36
C ARG A 75 -7.35 0.58 9.71
N ALA A 76 -7.22 -0.29 8.71
CA ALA A 76 -6.97 -1.72 8.93
C ALA A 76 -5.63 -1.99 9.64
N THR A 77 -4.57 -1.29 9.22
CA THR A 77 -3.25 -1.40 9.87
C THR A 77 -3.25 -0.79 11.28
N GLY A 78 -3.95 0.33 11.49
CA GLY A 78 -4.15 0.92 12.81
C GLY A 78 -4.92 0.00 13.76
N ASP A 79 -5.98 -0.64 13.28
CA ASP A 79 -6.76 -1.61 14.03
C ASP A 79 -5.96 -2.87 14.36
N CYS A 80 -5.16 -3.37 13.42
CA CYS A 80 -4.26 -4.48 13.69
C CYS A 80 -3.32 -4.16 14.85
N LEU A 81 -2.69 -2.98 14.85
CA LEU A 81 -1.79 -2.55 15.92
C LEU A 81 -2.53 -2.49 17.27
N ARG A 82 -3.75 -1.94 17.26
CA ARG A 82 -4.60 -1.84 18.46
C ARG A 82 -4.98 -3.22 19.01
N ILE A 83 -5.40 -4.15 18.16
CA ILE A 83 -5.78 -5.52 18.55
C ILE A 83 -4.60 -6.28 19.13
N ASN A 84 -3.40 -6.09 18.58
CA ASN A 84 -2.18 -6.72 19.07
C ASN A 84 -1.56 -6.02 20.31
N GLY A 85 -2.37 -5.26 21.05
CA GLY A 85 -1.98 -4.71 22.36
C GLY A 85 -1.16 -3.43 22.30
N ARG A 86 -1.09 -2.75 21.15
CA ARG A 86 -0.43 -1.44 21.09
C ARG A 86 -1.34 -0.38 21.70
N ASN A 87 -0.96 0.12 22.88
CA ASN A 87 -1.65 1.22 23.54
C ASN A 87 -1.43 2.52 22.74
N LEU A 88 -2.44 2.92 21.94
CA LEU A 88 -2.40 4.12 21.10
C LEU A 88 -2.22 5.43 21.90
N ASN A 89 -2.44 5.39 23.23
CA ASN A 89 -2.17 6.50 24.14
C ASN A 89 -0.68 6.66 24.50
N GLU A 90 0.13 5.60 24.43
CA GLU A 90 1.55 5.63 24.83
C GLU A 90 2.51 5.84 23.66
N SER A 91 2.06 5.57 22.44
CA SER A 91 2.91 5.69 21.26
C SER A 91 2.07 6.12 20.08
N ARG A 92 1.99 7.44 19.88
CA ARG A 92 1.34 8.04 18.69
C ARG A 92 1.81 7.27 17.45
N ILE A 93 0.88 6.68 16.71
CA ILE A 93 1.15 6.26 15.34
C ILE A 93 1.67 7.51 14.63
N GLN A 94 2.91 7.46 14.17
CA GLN A 94 3.59 8.65 13.64
C GLN A 94 3.09 8.96 12.24
N GLY A 95 2.66 7.93 11.51
CA GLY A 95 1.95 8.08 10.26
C GLY A 95 2.11 6.89 9.33
N TRP A 96 1.60 7.10 8.11
CA TRP A 96 1.75 6.21 6.98
C TRP A 96 2.38 7.01 5.84
N ALA A 97 3.30 6.41 5.11
CA ALA A 97 3.76 6.96 3.85
C ALA A 97 3.27 6.05 2.73
N PHE A 98 2.54 6.63 1.77
CA PHE A 98 2.04 5.91 0.61
C PHE A 98 2.76 6.42 -0.63
N ASN A 99 3.32 5.51 -1.40
CA ASN A 99 3.88 5.83 -2.70
C ASN A 99 2.76 5.87 -3.75
N SER A 100 2.76 6.91 -4.59
CA SER A 100 1.79 7.09 -5.68
C SER A 100 1.95 6.10 -6.84
N ALA A 101 3.11 5.44 -6.98
CA ALA A 101 3.43 4.45 -8.00
C ALA A 101 3.26 2.99 -7.54
N ALA A 102 3.33 2.68 -6.24
CA ALA A 102 3.14 1.31 -5.72
C ALA A 102 1.70 0.77 -5.92
N ALA A 103 0.74 1.66 -6.17
CA ALA A 103 -0.62 1.31 -6.61
C ALA A 103 -0.67 0.67 -8.02
N ALA A 104 0.43 0.69 -8.77
CA ALA A 104 0.49 0.21 -10.16
C ALA A 104 0.87 -1.28 -10.29
N SER A 105 0.53 -2.13 -9.32
CA SER A 105 0.73 -3.59 -9.44
C SER A 105 -0.56 -4.41 -9.46
N ALA A 106 -1.70 -3.79 -9.81
CA ALA A 106 -2.80 -4.55 -10.40
C ALA A 106 -2.49 -4.71 -11.89
N GLY A 107 -2.15 -5.93 -12.34
CA GLY A 107 -1.81 -6.23 -13.72
C GLY A 107 -2.84 -5.67 -14.70
N SER A 108 -2.49 -4.54 -15.33
CA SER A 108 -3.29 -3.95 -16.39
C SER A 108 -2.87 -4.58 -17.71
N ILE A 109 -3.36 -5.79 -17.98
CA ILE A 109 -3.43 -6.31 -19.35
C ILE A 109 -4.89 -6.24 -19.77
N LYS A 110 -5.40 -5.04 -20.05
CA LYS A 110 -6.51 -4.87 -20.99
C LYS A 110 -6.32 -3.59 -21.79
N ALA A 111 -6.49 -3.76 -23.10
CA ALA A 111 -6.68 -2.75 -24.14
C ALA A 111 -5.42 -2.12 -24.74
N PHE A 112 -4.84 -2.82 -25.73
CA PHE A 112 -4.50 -2.16 -26.98
C PHE A 112 -5.49 -2.62 -28.07
N GLY A 113 -6.29 -1.66 -28.54
CA GLY A 113 -6.55 -1.53 -29.97
C GLY A 113 -7.63 -2.41 -30.59
N LEU A 114 -8.86 -2.35 -30.10
CA LEU A 114 -10.00 -2.45 -31.01
C LEU A 114 -10.05 -1.13 -31.78
N TRP A 115 -9.59 -1.09 -33.04
CA TRP A 115 -9.94 -0.14 -34.13
C TRP A 115 -8.87 -0.23 -35.23
N ALA A 116 -9.04 -1.15 -36.18
CA ALA A 116 -8.62 -1.04 -37.58
C ALA A 116 -8.85 -2.38 -38.28
N LEU A 117 -10.04 -2.58 -38.84
CA LEU A 117 -10.30 -3.42 -40.02
C LEU A 117 -11.77 -3.23 -40.43
N LEU A 118 -12.08 -2.00 -40.83
CA LEU A 118 -13.33 -1.64 -41.51
C LEU A 118 -13.01 -0.85 -42.78
N VAL A 119 -12.15 -1.39 -43.64
CA VAL A 119 -12.10 -1.00 -45.05
C VAL A 119 -11.67 -2.22 -45.85
N LEU A 120 -12.62 -2.82 -46.58
CA LEU A 120 -12.51 -3.39 -47.94
C LEU A 120 -13.66 -4.39 -48.19
N PRO A 121 -14.86 -3.95 -48.60
CA PRO A 121 -15.70 -4.73 -49.49
C PRO A 121 -15.50 -4.15 -50.90
N GLY A 122 -14.55 -4.68 -51.64
CA GLY A 122 -14.21 -4.14 -52.95
C GLY A 122 -13.22 -4.99 -53.74
N LEU A 123 -13.36 -6.31 -53.72
CA LEU A 123 -12.68 -7.16 -54.70
C LEU A 123 -13.40 -8.51 -54.90
N THR A 124 -14.65 -8.46 -55.38
CA THR A 124 -15.30 -9.61 -56.01
C THR A 124 -15.86 -9.18 -57.36
N TYR A 125 -14.98 -8.81 -58.30
CA TYR A 125 -15.24 -8.81 -59.74
C TYR A 125 -13.91 -8.87 -60.47
N ALA A 126 -13.40 -10.09 -60.71
CA ALA A 126 -12.55 -10.43 -61.86
C ALA A 126 -12.16 -11.92 -61.80
N LEU A 127 -12.93 -12.72 -62.56
CA LEU A 127 -12.63 -13.98 -63.26
C LEU A 127 -13.80 -14.96 -63.18
#